data_AF-A0A6A3RR41-F1
#
_entry.id   AF-A0A6A3RR41-F1
#
_cell.length_a   1.000
_cell.length_b   1.000
_cell.length_c   1.000
_cell.angle_alpha   90.00
_cell.angle_beta   90.00
_cell.angle_gamma   90.00
#
_symmetry.space_group_name_H-M   'P 1'
#
loop_
_entity.id
_entity.type
_entity.pdbx_description
1 polymer ?
#
loop_
_entity_poly.entity_id
_entity_poly.type
_entity_poly.pdbx_seq_one_letter_code
_entity_poly.pdbx_strand_id
1 'polypeptide(L)'
;MLIFKNKASSYPMQNIPGKISGVCYRTSSSAFINGRLMCEWLRESRCWGPGGPFASSRVLWMDNASGHCGNGAEDTGRELRTKVKLFPANATDKVQPADRFPIQRIKENWCRLAERRNMEAIRNGDWKTGASSSGKLANPGKMFFLKLAAECIRLVNLEKDKDGDNWAKKAMVQCGLDVPRDDWAAQPRAAASGRCLS
;
A
#
# COMPACT_ATOMS: atom_id res chain seq x y z
N MET A 1 0.04 -3.43 -1.65
CA MET A 1 0.49 -4.84 -1.78
C MET A 1 1.06 -5.30 -0.45
N LEU A 2 0.71 -6.49 0.03
CA LEU A 2 1.37 -7.11 1.20
C LEU A 2 2.56 -7.97 0.77
N ILE A 3 3.63 -7.99 1.56
CA ILE A 3 4.78 -8.87 1.32
C ILE A 3 4.85 -9.90 2.44
N PHE A 4 4.75 -11.18 2.09
CA PHE A 4 4.91 -12.27 3.05
C PHE A 4 6.31 -12.87 3.00
N LYS A 5 6.84 -13.22 4.17
CA LYS A 5 8.05 -14.04 4.27
C LYS A 5 7.79 -15.43 3.67
N ASN A 6 8.56 -15.80 2.66
CA ASN A 6 8.56 -17.12 2.03
C ASN A 6 9.97 -17.42 1.51
N LYS A 7 10.62 -18.48 2.01
CA LYS A 7 11.99 -18.84 1.62
C LYS A 7 12.12 -19.08 0.11
N ALA A 8 11.11 -19.70 -0.50
CA ALA A 8 11.08 -19.96 -1.94
C ALA A 8 10.80 -18.70 -2.78
N SER A 9 10.36 -17.60 -2.15
CA SER A 9 9.89 -16.38 -2.83
C SER A 9 8.88 -16.66 -3.96
N SER A 10 8.12 -17.76 -3.84
CA SER A 10 7.14 -18.20 -4.83
C SER A 10 5.84 -17.39 -4.75
N TYR A 11 5.21 -17.20 -5.89
CA TYR A 11 3.89 -16.61 -6.03
C TYR A 11 3.11 -17.35 -7.13
N PRO A 12 1.86 -17.78 -6.88
CA PRO A 12 1.17 -17.74 -5.59
C PRO A 12 1.83 -18.64 -4.52
N MET A 13 1.47 -18.44 -3.25
CA MET A 13 1.89 -19.34 -2.17
C MET A 13 1.00 -20.58 -2.16
N GLN A 14 1.52 -21.71 -1.68
CA GLN A 14 0.72 -22.91 -1.46
C GLN A 14 -0.50 -22.57 -0.58
N ASN A 15 -1.67 -23.03 -1.00
CA ASN A 15 -2.96 -22.83 -0.32
C ASN A 15 -3.42 -21.36 -0.17
N ILE A 16 -2.85 -20.43 -0.95
CA ILE A 16 -3.29 -19.03 -0.99
C ILE A 16 -3.52 -18.62 -2.44
N PRO A 17 -4.74 -18.23 -2.83
CA PRO A 17 -5.01 -17.76 -4.18
C PRO A 17 -4.19 -16.51 -4.52
N GLY A 18 -3.60 -16.44 -5.72
CA GLY A 18 -2.87 -15.24 -6.16
C GLY A 18 -3.77 -14.01 -6.36
N LYS A 19 -5.07 -14.23 -6.59
CA LYS A 19 -6.06 -13.16 -6.74
C LYS A 19 -6.99 -13.13 -5.54
N ILE A 20 -6.96 -12.01 -4.81
CA ILE A 20 -7.84 -11.70 -3.69
C ILE A 20 -8.44 -10.32 -3.99
N SER A 21 -9.75 -10.16 -3.76
CA SER A 21 -10.41 -8.88 -4.01
C SER A 21 -9.89 -7.81 -3.05
N GLY A 22 -9.65 -6.60 -3.55
CA GLY A 22 -9.21 -5.44 -2.76
C GLY A 22 -7.76 -5.48 -2.28
N VAL A 23 -6.99 -6.56 -2.51
CA VAL A 23 -5.59 -6.64 -2.09
C VAL A 23 -4.77 -7.54 -3.03
N CYS A 24 -3.51 -7.16 -3.24
CA CYS A 24 -2.51 -8.02 -3.86
C CYS A 24 -1.40 -8.34 -2.87
N TYR A 25 -0.72 -9.46 -3.06
CA TYR A 25 0.46 -9.80 -2.29
C TYR A 25 1.57 -10.36 -3.18
N ARG A 26 2.78 -10.32 -2.65
CA ARG A 26 3.96 -11.02 -3.16
C ARG A 26 4.71 -11.65 -2.00
N THR A 27 5.79 -12.36 -2.31
CA THR A 27 6.61 -12.97 -1.29
C THR A 27 8.10 -12.70 -1.52
N SER A 28 8.84 -12.62 -0.42
CA SER A 28 10.29 -12.59 -0.41
C SER A 28 10.83 -13.43 0.74
N SER A 29 12.07 -13.86 0.63
CA SER A 29 12.77 -14.57 1.72
C SER A 29 12.94 -13.70 2.97
N SER A 30 13.02 -12.37 2.82
CA SER A 30 13.23 -11.40 3.90
C SER A 30 11.95 -10.79 4.48
N ALA A 31 10.81 -10.94 3.79
CA ALA A 31 9.56 -10.19 4.04
C ALA A 31 9.59 -8.70 3.66
N PHE A 32 10.70 -8.20 3.12
CA PHE A 32 10.82 -6.81 2.66
C PHE A 32 10.77 -6.73 1.13
N ILE A 33 10.43 -5.53 0.63
CA ILE A 33 10.54 -5.21 -0.80
C ILE A 33 12.02 -5.16 -1.20
N ASN A 34 12.31 -5.61 -2.42
CA ASN A 34 13.61 -5.51 -3.06
C ASN A 34 13.43 -5.06 -4.51
N GLY A 35 14.52 -4.79 -5.24
CA GLY A 35 14.42 -4.27 -6.62
C GLY A 35 13.56 -5.14 -7.54
N ARG A 36 13.64 -6.48 -7.43
CA ARG A 36 12.78 -7.40 -8.20
C ARG A 36 11.29 -7.19 -7.86
N LEU A 37 10.96 -7.19 -6.57
CA LEU A 37 9.59 -6.98 -6.12
C LEU A 37 9.06 -5.58 -6.46
N MET A 38 9.93 -4.57 -6.50
CA MET A 38 9.55 -3.23 -6.94
C MET A 38 9.11 -3.24 -8.41
N CYS A 39 9.87 -3.93 -9.27
CA CYS A 39 9.50 -4.15 -10.67
C CYS A 39 8.19 -4.92 -10.83
N GLU A 40 7.94 -5.94 -9.99
CA GLU A 40 6.68 -6.69 -9.96
C GLU A 40 5.51 -5.83 -9.48
N TRP A 41 5.74 -4.95 -8.50
CA TRP A 41 4.74 -4.02 -7.98
C TRP A 41 4.34 -2.99 -9.03
N LEU A 42 5.31 -2.43 -9.76
CA LEU A 42 5.03 -1.49 -10.86
C LEU A 42 4.21 -2.14 -11.98
N ARG A 43 4.41 -3.42 -12.26
CA ARG A 43 3.64 -4.16 -13.28
C ARG A 43 2.30 -4.70 -12.77
N GLU A 44 2.03 -4.63 -11.47
CA GLU A 44 0.77 -5.10 -10.88
C GLU A 44 -0.34 -4.09 -11.13
N SER A 45 -1.17 -4.30 -12.17
CA SER A 45 -2.25 -3.39 -12.56
C SER A 45 -3.23 -3.06 -11.42
N ARG A 46 -3.42 -3.98 -10.46
CA ARG A 46 -4.26 -3.76 -9.27
C ARG A 46 -3.70 -2.71 -8.28
N CYS A 47 -2.42 -2.38 -8.37
CA CYS A 47 -1.80 -1.31 -7.57
C CYS A 47 -2.00 0.09 -8.17
N TRP A 48 -2.55 0.16 -9.39
CA TRP A 48 -2.78 1.41 -10.10
C TRP A 48 -4.26 1.77 -10.09
N GLY A 49 -4.53 3.06 -10.30
CA GLY A 49 -5.86 3.56 -10.58
C GLY A 49 -6.50 2.98 -11.86
N PRO A 50 -7.73 3.41 -12.19
CA PRO A 50 -8.43 3.00 -13.40
C PRO A 50 -7.55 3.16 -14.67
N GLY A 51 -7.61 2.16 -15.56
CA GLY A 51 -6.78 2.10 -16.76
C GLY A 51 -5.36 1.55 -16.54
N GLY A 52 -4.96 1.28 -15.29
CA GLY A 52 -3.68 0.63 -14.98
C GLY A 52 -2.46 1.52 -15.24
N PRO A 53 -1.24 0.95 -15.28
CA PRO A 53 0.01 1.70 -15.44
C PRO A 53 0.13 2.44 -16.78
N PHE A 54 -0.59 2.02 -17.82
CA PHE A 54 -0.53 2.60 -19.16
C PHE A 54 -1.57 3.68 -19.45
N ALA A 55 -2.47 3.97 -18.51
CA ALA A 55 -3.58 4.92 -18.72
C ALA A 55 -3.12 6.32 -19.18
N SER A 56 -2.00 6.81 -18.65
CA SER A 56 -1.43 8.11 -18.99
C SER A 56 0.06 8.17 -18.63
N SER A 57 0.79 9.12 -19.20
CA SER A 57 2.12 9.44 -18.72
C SER A 57 2.04 10.22 -17.40
N ARG A 58 2.89 9.86 -16.44
CA ARG A 58 2.82 10.36 -15.07
C ARG A 58 4.18 10.38 -14.40
N VAL A 59 4.24 11.08 -13.27
CA VAL A 59 5.40 11.07 -12.36
C VAL A 59 4.99 10.33 -11.10
N LEU A 60 5.63 9.20 -10.82
CA LEU A 60 5.44 8.43 -9.59
C LEU A 60 6.47 8.88 -8.55
N TRP A 61 6.00 9.36 -7.40
CA TRP A 61 6.86 9.74 -6.29
C TRP A 61 6.95 8.63 -5.25
N MET A 62 8.16 8.27 -4.84
CA MET A 62 8.43 7.19 -3.88
C MET A 62 9.49 7.63 -2.86
N ASP A 63 9.51 7.01 -1.68
CA ASP A 63 10.63 7.18 -0.76
C ASP A 63 11.92 6.60 -1.36
N ASN A 64 13.07 6.95 -0.78
CA ASN A 64 14.38 6.48 -1.23
C ASN A 64 14.84 5.18 -0.52
N ALA A 65 13.92 4.31 -0.09
CA ALA A 65 14.28 3.04 0.51
C ALA A 65 15.11 2.19 -0.47
N SER A 66 16.04 1.39 0.06
CA SER A 66 16.99 0.61 -0.76
C SER A 66 16.32 -0.35 -1.76
N GLY A 67 15.12 -0.86 -1.44
CA GLY A 67 14.35 -1.70 -2.35
C GLY A 67 13.71 -0.96 -3.53
N HIS A 68 13.64 0.37 -3.47
CA HIS A 68 13.16 1.26 -4.53
C HIS A 68 14.29 1.80 -5.40
N CYS A 69 15.51 1.79 -4.86
CA CYS A 69 16.70 2.29 -5.52
C CYS A 69 17.25 1.29 -6.54
N GLY A 70 17.74 1.82 -7.67
CA GLY A 70 18.40 1.06 -8.73
C GLY A 70 17.67 1.15 -10.06
N ASN A 71 18.39 0.81 -11.14
CA ASN A 71 17.94 1.03 -12.51
C ASN A 71 16.63 0.28 -12.83
N GLY A 72 16.40 -0.89 -12.24
CA GLY A 72 15.24 -1.72 -12.56
C GLY A 72 13.88 -1.02 -12.36
N ALA A 73 13.74 -0.19 -11.30
CA ALA A 73 12.52 0.56 -11.06
C ALA A 73 12.33 1.69 -12.08
N GLU A 74 13.40 2.39 -12.45
CA GLU A 74 13.38 3.44 -13.45
C GLU A 74 13.14 2.90 -14.86
N ASP A 75 13.79 1.79 -15.22
CA ASP A 75 13.64 1.08 -16.48
C ASP A 75 12.20 0.59 -16.63
N THR A 76 11.68 -0.11 -15.61
CA THR A 76 10.27 -0.54 -15.55
C THR A 76 9.33 0.67 -15.62
N GLY A 77 9.65 1.77 -14.94
CA GLY A 77 8.88 3.01 -15.03
C GLY A 77 8.80 3.53 -16.47
N ARG A 78 9.93 3.60 -17.18
CA ARG A 78 9.97 4.05 -18.59
C ARG A 78 9.15 3.17 -19.50
N GLU A 79 9.22 1.84 -19.37
CA GLU A 79 8.35 0.91 -20.10
C GLU A 79 6.86 1.25 -19.91
N LEU A 80 6.49 1.62 -18.68
CA LEU A 80 5.12 1.98 -18.29
C LEU A 80 4.78 3.47 -18.51
N ARG A 81 5.59 4.22 -19.28
CA ARG A 81 5.43 5.68 -19.51
C ARG A 81 5.36 6.51 -18.22
N THR A 82 5.97 6.00 -17.15
CA THR A 82 5.97 6.57 -15.80
C THR A 82 7.38 7.00 -15.39
N LYS A 83 7.55 8.30 -15.11
CA LYS A 83 8.81 8.80 -14.55
C LYS A 83 8.83 8.57 -13.04
N VAL A 84 9.71 7.69 -12.58
CA VAL A 84 9.95 7.48 -11.14
C VAL A 84 10.79 8.63 -10.60
N LYS A 85 10.38 9.21 -9.47
CA LYS A 85 11.14 10.20 -8.71
C LYS A 85 11.19 9.80 -7.24
N LEU A 86 12.37 9.93 -6.65
CA LEU A 86 12.57 9.66 -5.24
C LEU A 86 12.51 10.95 -4.43
N PHE A 87 11.90 10.89 -3.25
CA PHE A 87 12.02 11.94 -2.26
C PHE A 87 13.45 11.99 -1.69
N PRO A 88 13.90 13.15 -1.18
CA PRO A 88 15.12 13.24 -0.38
C PRO A 88 15.08 12.31 0.83
N ALA A 89 16.26 11.95 1.34
CA ALA A 89 16.37 11.18 2.57
C ALA A 89 15.64 11.88 3.74
N ASN A 90 14.98 11.10 4.59
CA ASN A 90 14.22 11.58 5.75
C ASN A 90 13.08 12.56 5.40
N ALA A 91 12.54 12.50 4.19
CA ALA A 91 11.32 13.22 3.87
C ALA A 91 10.19 12.79 4.83
N THR A 92 9.56 13.78 5.47
CA THR A 92 8.49 13.51 6.44
C THR A 92 7.22 13.02 5.74
N ASP A 93 6.37 12.34 6.49
CA ASP A 93 5.02 11.93 6.08
C ASP A 93 4.18 13.12 5.56
N LYS A 94 4.41 14.33 6.08
CA LYS A 94 3.71 15.55 5.66
C LYS A 94 3.91 15.90 4.18
N VAL A 95 5.06 15.55 3.60
CA VAL A 95 5.40 15.83 2.20
C VAL A 95 5.20 14.61 1.29
N GLN A 96 4.87 13.46 1.86
CA GLN A 96 4.61 12.20 1.15
C GLN A 96 3.11 11.92 1.16
N PRO A 97 2.37 12.19 0.07
CA PRO A 97 0.91 12.13 0.10
C PRO A 97 0.35 10.76 0.48
N ALA A 98 1.05 9.67 0.14
CA ALA A 98 0.69 8.31 0.53
C ALA A 98 0.81 8.10 2.05
N ASP A 99 1.86 8.62 2.68
CA ASP A 99 2.06 8.50 4.12
C ASP A 99 1.10 9.39 4.90
N ARG A 100 0.89 10.63 4.43
CA ARG A 100 0.00 11.62 5.04
C ARG A 100 -1.44 11.15 5.22
N PHE A 101 -1.94 10.31 4.32
CA PHE A 101 -3.34 9.88 4.38
C PHE A 101 -3.54 8.37 4.24
N PRO A 102 -3.41 7.74 3.05
CA PRO A 102 -3.86 6.36 2.89
C PRO A 102 -3.09 5.39 3.79
N ILE A 103 -1.77 5.52 3.94
CA ILE A 103 -0.99 4.64 4.83
C ILE A 103 -1.33 4.89 6.30
N GLN A 104 -1.43 6.16 6.73
CA GLN A 104 -1.85 6.50 8.09
C GLN A 104 -3.21 5.87 8.43
N ARG A 105 -4.22 6.10 7.59
CA ARG A 105 -5.58 5.60 7.81
C ARG A 105 -5.68 4.08 7.70
N ILE A 106 -4.86 3.44 6.86
CA ILE A 106 -4.73 1.98 6.84
C ILE A 106 -4.16 1.47 8.16
N LYS A 107 -3.10 2.09 8.71
CA LYS A 107 -2.50 1.68 9.99
C LYS A 107 -3.51 1.80 11.13
N GLU A 108 -4.27 2.90 11.19
CA GLU A 108 -5.30 3.11 12.22
C GLU A 108 -6.43 2.06 12.14
N ASN A 109 -6.97 1.80 10.94
CA ASN A 109 -7.97 0.76 10.74
C ASN A 109 -7.42 -0.64 11.03
N TRP A 110 -6.17 -0.90 10.66
CA TRP A 110 -5.50 -2.17 10.93
C TRP A 110 -5.39 -2.43 12.42
N CYS A 111 -4.91 -1.46 13.20
CA CYS A 111 -4.81 -1.56 14.66
C CYS A 111 -6.17 -1.87 15.26
N ARG A 112 -7.19 -1.05 14.96
CA ARG A 112 -8.54 -1.22 15.50
C ARG A 112 -9.14 -2.61 15.21
N LEU A 113 -9.01 -3.08 13.97
CA LEU A 113 -9.57 -4.36 13.54
C LEU A 113 -8.78 -5.56 14.09
N ALA A 114 -7.46 -5.45 14.17
CA ALA A 114 -6.60 -6.46 14.77
C ALA A 114 -6.82 -6.59 16.27
N GLU A 115 -6.97 -5.47 16.99
CA GLU A 115 -7.32 -5.42 18.40
C GLU A 115 -8.65 -6.08 18.68
N ARG A 116 -9.70 -5.77 17.90
CA ARG A 116 -11.00 -6.43 18.00
C ARG A 116 -10.86 -7.95 17.89
N ARG A 117 -10.16 -8.44 16.86
CA ARG A 117 -9.90 -9.87 16.69
C ARG A 117 -9.13 -10.47 17.88
N ASN A 118 -8.14 -9.74 18.40
CA ASN A 118 -7.36 -10.23 19.53
C ASN A 118 -8.23 -10.36 20.78
N MET A 119 -9.13 -9.40 21.05
CA MET A 119 -10.08 -9.47 22.16
C MET A 119 -11.07 -10.63 22.01
N GLU A 120 -11.57 -10.89 20.80
CA GLU A 120 -12.40 -12.06 20.50
C GLU A 120 -11.65 -13.37 20.74
N ALA A 121 -10.41 -13.48 20.24
CA ALA A 121 -9.56 -14.66 20.43
C ALA A 121 -9.25 -14.92 21.92
N ILE A 122 -9.04 -13.87 22.72
CA ILE A 122 -8.86 -13.99 24.17
C ILE A 122 -10.12 -14.55 24.83
N ARG A 123 -11.30 -14.01 24.49
CA ARG A 123 -12.59 -14.46 25.04
C ARG A 123 -12.90 -15.91 24.68
N ASN A 124 -12.53 -16.33 23.48
CA ASN A 124 -12.76 -17.70 22.99
C ASN A 124 -11.71 -18.70 23.49
N GLY A 125 -10.63 -18.24 24.14
CA GLY A 125 -9.54 -19.11 24.55
C GLY A 125 -8.67 -19.60 23.39
N ASP A 126 -8.61 -18.86 22.28
CA ASP A 126 -7.84 -19.18 21.07
C ASP A 126 -6.32 -18.94 21.27
N TRP A 127 -5.77 -19.59 22.29
CA TRP A 127 -4.37 -19.54 22.64
C TRP A 127 -3.55 -20.48 21.75
N LYS A 128 -2.30 -20.10 21.48
CA LYS A 128 -1.35 -20.98 20.82
C LYS A 128 -1.04 -22.16 21.74
N THR A 129 -1.18 -23.38 21.23
CA THR A 129 -0.85 -24.62 21.95
C THR A 129 0.56 -25.13 21.59
N GLY A 130 1.09 -26.04 22.42
CA GLY A 130 2.39 -26.71 22.20
C GLY A 130 3.60 -26.05 22.89
N ALA A 131 4.80 -26.53 22.58
CA ALA A 131 6.08 -26.19 23.25
C ALA A 131 6.51 -24.71 23.17
N SER A 132 5.70 -23.83 22.58
CA SER A 132 5.97 -22.39 22.46
C SER A 132 4.73 -21.54 22.76
N SER A 133 3.90 -22.01 23.70
CA SER A 133 2.59 -21.48 24.10
C SER A 133 2.66 -20.35 25.13
N SER A 134 3.67 -19.48 25.06
CA SER A 134 3.99 -18.45 26.07
C SER A 134 2.96 -17.30 26.18
N GLY A 135 1.66 -17.60 26.40
CA GLY A 135 0.56 -16.62 26.44
C GLY A 135 0.21 -16.00 25.08
N LYS A 136 0.74 -16.55 23.97
CA LYS A 136 0.50 -16.02 22.62
C LYS A 136 -0.84 -16.51 22.09
N LEU A 137 -1.58 -15.64 21.40
CA LEU A 137 -2.75 -16.06 20.64
C LEU A 137 -2.36 -16.96 19.46
N ALA A 138 -3.25 -17.86 19.08
CA ALA A 138 -3.11 -18.67 17.88
C ALA A 138 -2.98 -17.77 16.64
N ASN A 139 -2.11 -18.17 15.70
CA ASN A 139 -1.92 -17.42 14.46
C ASN A 139 -3.16 -17.60 13.57
N PRO A 140 -3.87 -16.53 13.17
CA PRO A 140 -5.08 -16.63 12.34
C PRO A 140 -4.80 -16.99 10.88
N GLY A 141 -3.52 -17.15 10.50
CA GLY A 141 -3.10 -17.52 9.16
C GLY A 141 -3.02 -16.32 8.20
N LYS A 142 -2.38 -16.54 7.04
CA LYS A 142 -2.11 -15.46 6.06
C LYS A 142 -3.38 -14.90 5.43
N MET A 143 -4.40 -15.75 5.22
CA MET A 143 -5.68 -15.33 4.67
C MET A 143 -6.41 -14.31 5.55
N PHE A 144 -6.27 -14.40 6.87
CA PHE A 144 -6.79 -13.37 7.77
C PHE A 144 -6.15 -12.01 7.48
N PHE A 145 -4.82 -11.94 7.42
CA PHE A 145 -4.11 -10.67 7.15
C PHE A 145 -4.44 -10.07 5.78
N LEU A 146 -4.69 -10.93 4.77
CA LEU A 146 -5.12 -10.49 3.45
C LEU A 146 -6.53 -9.89 3.48
N LYS A 147 -7.49 -10.56 4.15
CA LYS A 147 -8.85 -10.04 4.34
C LYS A 147 -8.84 -8.75 5.17
N LEU A 148 -8.01 -8.69 6.21
CA LEU A 148 -7.82 -7.51 7.05
C LEU A 148 -7.29 -6.32 6.23
N ALA A 149 -6.27 -6.53 5.39
CA ALA A 149 -5.77 -5.48 4.49
C ALA A 149 -6.84 -4.99 3.52
N ALA A 150 -7.56 -5.92 2.87
CA ALA A 150 -8.63 -5.57 1.94
C ALA A 150 -9.73 -4.73 2.62
N GLU A 151 -10.10 -5.10 3.86
CA GLU A 151 -11.08 -4.35 4.64
C GLU A 151 -10.57 -2.97 5.06
N CYS A 152 -9.31 -2.84 5.46
CA CYS A 152 -8.71 -1.52 5.75
C CYS A 152 -8.75 -0.62 4.51
N ILE A 153 -8.38 -1.15 3.33
CA ILE A 153 -8.43 -0.41 2.07
C ILE A 153 -9.87 0.00 1.73
N ARG A 154 -10.85 -0.89 1.94
CA ARG A 154 -12.27 -0.57 1.74
C ARG A 154 -12.72 0.59 2.64
N LEU A 155 -12.39 0.53 3.93
CA LEU A 155 -12.75 1.57 4.90
C LEU A 155 -12.13 2.92 4.55
N VAL A 156 -10.83 2.94 4.24
CA VAL A 156 -10.14 4.18 3.83
C VAL A 156 -10.75 4.77 2.55
N ASN A 157 -11.17 3.93 1.60
CA ASN A 157 -11.83 4.38 0.39
C ASN A 157 -13.26 4.93 0.60
N LEU A 158 -13.88 4.68 1.77
CA LEU A 158 -15.16 5.28 2.13
C LEU A 158 -15.01 6.65 2.80
N GLU A 159 -13.81 7.02 3.21
CA GLU A 159 -13.55 8.32 3.83
C GLU A 159 -13.56 9.42 2.79
N LYS A 160 -14.56 10.30 2.91
CA LYS A 160 -14.81 11.39 1.98
C LYS A 160 -14.59 12.74 2.64
N ASP A 161 -14.23 13.73 1.84
CA ASP A 161 -14.25 15.13 2.27
C ASP A 161 -15.66 15.70 2.25
N LYS A 162 -15.76 16.99 2.60
CA LYS A 162 -17.02 17.74 2.61
C LYS A 162 -17.72 17.80 1.25
N ASP A 163 -16.97 17.66 0.16
CA ASP A 163 -17.47 17.72 -1.21
C ASP A 163 -17.82 16.30 -1.74
N GLY A 164 -17.66 15.27 -0.90
CA GLY A 164 -18.00 13.88 -1.21
C GLY A 164 -16.86 13.10 -1.88
N ASP A 165 -15.67 13.67 -1.99
CA ASP A 165 -14.54 13.05 -2.66
C ASP A 165 -13.73 12.14 -1.74
N ASN A 166 -13.32 10.99 -2.25
CA ASN A 166 -12.46 10.04 -1.55
C ASN A 166 -11.05 10.63 -1.33
N TRP A 167 -10.65 10.75 -0.06
CA TRP A 167 -9.34 11.29 0.33
C TRP A 167 -8.16 10.45 -0.15
N ALA A 168 -8.28 9.12 -0.11
CA ALA A 168 -7.24 8.24 -0.63
C ALA A 168 -7.08 8.39 -2.15
N LYS A 169 -8.16 8.56 -2.90
CA LYS A 169 -8.09 8.88 -4.34
C LYS A 169 -7.29 10.15 -4.57
N LYS A 170 -7.53 11.22 -3.79
CA LYS A 170 -6.77 12.48 -3.90
C LYS A 170 -5.28 12.25 -3.63
N ALA A 171 -4.93 11.55 -2.56
CA ALA A 171 -3.55 11.22 -2.25
C ALA A 171 -2.87 10.37 -3.34
N MET A 172 -3.59 9.41 -3.93
CA MET A 172 -3.04 8.56 -4.99
C MET A 172 -2.78 9.30 -6.30
N VAL A 173 -3.61 10.29 -6.65
CA VAL A 173 -3.31 11.19 -7.78
C VAL A 173 -2.08 12.04 -7.48
N GLN A 174 -1.93 12.56 -6.26
CA GLN A 174 -0.76 13.34 -5.87
C GLN A 174 0.55 12.53 -5.90
N CYS A 175 0.49 11.25 -5.55
CA CYS A 175 1.62 10.32 -5.68
C CYS A 175 1.90 9.89 -7.13
N GLY A 176 0.97 10.12 -8.05
CA GLY A 176 1.04 9.62 -9.42
C GLY A 176 0.63 8.16 -9.59
N LEU A 177 -0.04 7.54 -8.62
CA LEU A 177 -0.56 6.18 -8.72
C LEU A 177 -1.94 6.11 -9.39
N ASP A 178 -2.61 7.24 -9.51
CA ASP A 178 -3.94 7.34 -10.08
C ASP A 178 -4.07 8.60 -10.96
N VAL A 179 -5.14 8.66 -11.74
CA VAL A 179 -5.48 9.78 -12.62
C VAL A 179 -6.54 10.67 -11.96
N PRO A 180 -6.42 12.00 -12.12
CA PRO A 180 -7.48 12.92 -11.72
C PRO A 180 -8.75 12.62 -12.52
N ARG A 181 -9.91 12.97 -11.94
CA ARG A 181 -11.14 13.05 -12.72
C ARG A 181 -11.12 14.33 -13.56
N ASP A 182 -11.92 14.38 -14.62
CA ASP A 182 -11.93 15.50 -15.56
C ASP A 182 -12.27 16.85 -14.88
N ASP A 183 -13.12 16.82 -13.86
CA ASP A 183 -13.49 17.98 -13.02
C ASP A 183 -12.35 18.48 -12.11
N TRP A 184 -11.34 17.63 -11.84
CA TRP A 184 -10.16 18.01 -11.07
C TRP A 184 -9.05 18.58 -11.96
N ALA A 185 -9.07 18.33 -13.26
CA ALA A 185 -8.06 18.80 -14.21
C ALA A 185 -8.03 20.34 -14.37
N ALA A 186 -9.01 21.06 -13.80
CA ALA A 186 -9.10 22.52 -13.81
C ALA A 186 -8.42 23.23 -12.63
N GLN A 187 -7.84 22.52 -11.64
CA GLN A 187 -7.11 23.18 -10.57
C GLN A 187 -5.64 23.34 -10.94
N PRO A 188 -5.11 24.58 -11.08
CA PRO A 188 -3.69 24.79 -11.27
C PRO A 188 -2.94 24.10 -10.13
N ARG A 189 -1.93 23.31 -10.48
CA ARG A 189 -0.93 22.82 -9.53
C ARG A 189 -0.21 24.02 -8.94
N ALA A 190 -0.77 24.64 -7.91
CA ALA A 190 -0.05 25.54 -7.02
C ALA A 190 0.91 24.70 -6.18
N ALA A 191 1.95 24.19 -6.82
CA ALA A 191 3.16 23.79 -6.15
C ALA A 191 4.05 25.03 -6.02
N ALA A 192 4.56 25.24 -4.80
CA ALA A 192 5.74 26.03 -4.50
C ALA A 192 5.60 27.58 -4.46
N SER A 193 4.68 28.11 -3.65
CA SER A 193 5.05 29.29 -2.86
C SER A 193 4.74 29.03 -1.40
N GLY A 194 5.79 29.06 -0.57
CA GLY A 194 5.73 28.70 0.84
C GLY A 194 4.85 29.64 1.65
N ARG A 195 3.61 29.25 1.89
CA ARG A 195 2.85 29.77 3.03
C ARG A 195 2.57 28.61 3.98
N CYS A 196 3.34 28.60 5.06
CA CYS A 196 2.93 27.97 6.30
C CYS A 196 1.54 28.54 6.64
N LEU A 197 0.54 27.68 6.76
CA LEU A 197 -0.70 28.04 7.42
C LEU A 197 -0.37 28.08 8.91
N SER A 198 -0.27 29.31 9.42
CA SER A 198 -0.44 29.61 10.85
C SER A 198 -1.87 29.33 11.26
#